data_AF-A0A9P7G2U5-F1
#
_entry.id   AF-A0A9P7G2U5-F1
#
_cell.length_a   1.000
_cell.length_b   1.000
_cell.length_c   1.000
_cell.angle_alpha   90.00
_cell.angle_beta   90.00
_cell.angle_gamma   90.00
#
_symmetry.space_group_name_H-M   'P 1'
#
loop_
_entity.id
_entity.type
_entity.pdbx_description
1 polymer ?
#
loop_
_entity_poly.entity_id
_entity_poly.type
_entity_poly.pdbx_seq_one_letter_code
_entity_poly.pdbx_strand_id
1 'polypeptide(L)'
;MSPTRPRRGAHRSPRSPRRASSRASSNSSRNSTPEPTARDLLSQSKQTTDDWYKSARTKKGYASYVKSGKELLAEWSADDNDPNASDASDRIGLAGAFDSISEKTPTALRLLVAYKCDHLGRGFSTAEGLRSAFKDYFERVHNCQGDMWRQNSYTGEWEGNPVFEPAFKAYYESLKNHDNRTGVTMQALPMLPADLRIIMDYLDSKEAAAHLHATKHLYFKAFATTAFFLWTRNDELINLQMKHVQHSVSETGEPFFKIRLVFRKTNKDKTKGKDYFVPPDLANPEIDCYSHLSRWLNSLQVLAGRPLTDNDYVFPAIASTGQLKFGKATSRSGFESLLDMIVERSGVLRGRN
;
A
#
# COMPACT_ATOMS: atom_id res chain seq x y z
N MET A 1 75.90 -11.36 -34.90
CA MET A 1 75.67 -10.18 -35.75
C MET A 1 74.37 -9.51 -35.31
N SER A 2 74.47 -8.36 -34.63
CA SER A 2 73.39 -7.36 -34.53
C SER A 2 73.22 -6.68 -35.91
N PRO A 3 72.12 -5.96 -36.22
CA PRO A 3 71.94 -4.63 -35.65
C PRO A 3 70.49 -4.12 -35.43
N THR A 4 70.32 -3.44 -34.28
CA THR A 4 69.64 -2.16 -34.00
C THR A 4 68.17 -1.81 -34.34
N ARG A 5 67.51 -1.37 -33.25
CA ARG A 5 66.37 -0.43 -33.12
C ARG A 5 66.56 0.94 -33.81
N PRO A 6 65.46 1.66 -34.12
CA PRO A 6 65.01 2.80 -33.29
C PRO A 6 63.46 2.78 -33.08
N ARG A 7 62.84 3.09 -31.92
CA ARG A 7 62.66 4.30 -31.07
C ARG A 7 61.63 5.33 -31.61
N ARG A 8 60.61 5.60 -30.77
CA ARG A 8 59.57 6.68 -30.75
C ARG A 8 58.32 6.44 -31.63
N GLY A 9 57.09 6.79 -31.24
CA GLY A 9 56.61 7.54 -30.08
C GLY A 9 55.10 7.37 -29.88
N ALA A 10 54.66 7.53 -28.63
CA ALA A 10 53.28 7.48 -28.20
C ALA A 10 52.55 8.78 -28.57
N HIS A 11 51.40 8.66 -29.26
CA HIS A 11 50.45 9.75 -29.40
C HIS A 11 49.60 9.86 -28.12
N ARG A 12 50.04 10.71 -27.20
CA ARG A 12 49.17 11.35 -26.20
C ARG A 12 48.61 12.62 -26.83
N SER A 13 47.28 12.71 -26.89
CA SER A 13 46.61 13.93 -27.32
C SER A 13 46.86 15.08 -26.32
N PRO A 14 47.03 16.33 -26.78
CA PRO A 14 47.53 17.42 -25.94
C PRO A 14 46.42 18.05 -25.09
N ARG A 15 46.72 18.24 -23.80
CA ARG A 15 46.10 19.28 -22.97
C ARG A 15 46.61 20.65 -23.43
N SER A 16 45.72 21.63 -23.51
CA SER A 16 46.03 23.05 -23.63
C SER A 16 44.85 23.86 -23.08
N PRO A 17 45.02 25.13 -22.68
CA PRO A 17 45.89 25.58 -21.59
C PRO A 17 45.10 26.40 -20.55
N ARG A 18 45.63 26.47 -19.32
CA ARG A 18 45.24 27.46 -18.30
C ARG A 18 45.36 28.87 -18.90
N ARG A 19 44.25 29.59 -19.00
CA ARG A 19 44.25 31.01 -19.35
C ARG A 19 43.94 31.85 -18.11
N ALA A 20 44.86 32.77 -17.86
CA ALA A 20 44.91 33.69 -16.74
C ALA A 20 43.68 34.58 -16.66
N SER A 21 43.37 35.02 -15.44
CA SER A 21 42.32 35.97 -15.11
C SER A 21 42.51 37.31 -15.82
N SER A 22 41.54 37.68 -16.65
CA SER A 22 41.28 39.08 -16.97
C SER A 22 39.94 39.45 -16.32
N ARG A 23 40.02 40.33 -15.31
CA ARG A 23 38.86 41.05 -14.75
C ARG A 23 38.14 41.76 -15.89
N ALA A 24 36.97 41.25 -16.27
CA ALA A 24 35.94 42.01 -16.95
C ALA A 24 34.78 42.14 -15.96
N SER A 25 34.61 43.34 -15.43
CA SER A 25 33.46 43.70 -14.60
C SER A 25 32.20 43.71 -15.45
N SER A 26 31.55 42.56 -15.62
CA SER A 26 30.17 42.52 -16.05
C SER A 26 29.31 42.81 -14.82
N ASN A 27 28.83 44.04 -14.71
CA ASN A 27 27.73 44.42 -13.82
C ASN A 27 26.49 43.61 -14.24
N SER A 28 26.37 42.40 -13.72
CA SER A 28 25.13 41.65 -13.72
C SER A 28 24.24 42.33 -12.71
N SER A 29 23.35 43.21 -13.19
CA SER A 29 22.20 43.65 -12.43
C SER A 29 21.49 42.39 -11.95
N ARG A 30 21.57 42.12 -10.65
CA ARG A 30 20.66 41.19 -9.99
C ARG A 30 19.27 41.70 -10.34
N ASN A 31 18.59 41.02 -11.28
CA ASN A 31 17.15 41.17 -11.43
C ASN A 31 16.58 40.78 -10.08
N SER A 32 16.26 41.79 -9.27
CA SER A 32 15.46 41.63 -8.07
C SER A 32 14.14 41.06 -8.55
N THR A 33 13.94 39.76 -8.37
CA THR A 33 12.59 39.21 -8.38
C THR A 33 11.77 40.08 -7.45
N PRO A 34 10.70 40.74 -7.94
CA PRO A 34 9.90 41.62 -7.10
C PRO A 34 9.44 40.82 -5.88
N GLU A 35 9.53 41.44 -4.70
CA GLU A 35 9.04 40.79 -3.49
C GLU A 35 7.58 40.39 -3.69
N PRO A 36 7.22 39.12 -3.42
CA PRO A 36 5.87 38.64 -3.65
C PRO A 36 4.91 39.42 -2.76
N THR A 37 3.78 39.83 -3.32
CA THR A 37 2.76 40.53 -2.52
C THR A 37 2.13 39.57 -1.51
N ALA A 38 1.51 40.10 -0.46
CA ALA A 38 0.76 39.28 0.50
C ALA A 38 -0.31 38.41 -0.20
N ARG A 39 -0.91 38.89 -1.30
CA ARG A 39 -1.86 38.13 -2.11
C ARG A 39 -1.18 36.95 -2.83
N ASP A 40 0.03 37.16 -3.37
CA ASP A 40 0.80 36.11 -4.03
C ASP A 40 1.22 35.02 -3.03
N LEU A 41 1.68 35.44 -1.85
CA LEU A 41 2.03 34.53 -0.76
C LEU A 41 0.81 33.73 -0.25
N LEU A 42 -0.36 34.36 -0.11
CA LEU A 42 -1.60 33.67 0.26
C LEU A 42 -2.07 32.69 -0.81
N SER A 43 -1.98 33.08 -2.09
CA SER A 43 -2.32 32.20 -3.21
C SER A 43 -1.35 31.01 -3.30
N GLN A 44 -0.06 31.25 -3.14
CA GLN A 44 0.97 30.20 -3.15
C GLN A 44 0.83 29.27 -1.94
N SER A 45 0.50 29.80 -0.76
CA SER A 45 0.22 29.02 0.44
C SER A 45 -1.02 28.12 0.25
N LYS A 46 -2.10 28.65 -0.35
CA LYS A 46 -3.30 27.88 -0.68
C LYS A 46 -3.01 26.78 -1.70
N GLN A 47 -2.28 27.10 -2.77
CA GLN A 47 -1.89 26.14 -3.79
C GLN A 47 -1.00 25.03 -3.22
N THR A 48 -0.02 25.39 -2.39
CA THR A 48 0.86 24.42 -1.72
C THR A 48 0.06 23.53 -0.77
N THR A 49 -0.85 24.12 0.01
CA THR A 49 -1.75 23.35 0.87
C THR A 49 -2.58 22.39 0.03
N ASP A 50 -3.17 22.84 -1.08
CA ASP A 50 -3.94 21.96 -1.94
C ASP A 50 -3.09 20.84 -2.54
N ASP A 51 -1.90 21.13 -3.07
CA ASP A 51 -1.04 20.14 -3.73
C ASP A 51 -0.48 19.09 -2.77
N TRP A 52 -0.25 19.45 -1.52
CA TRP A 52 0.44 18.58 -0.55
C TRP A 52 -0.46 18.01 0.55
N TYR A 53 -1.64 18.59 0.81
CA TYR A 53 -2.53 18.14 1.90
C TYR A 53 -3.33 16.87 1.56
N LYS A 54 -3.73 16.69 0.30
CA LYS A 54 -4.52 15.51 -0.15
C LYS A 54 -4.04 14.98 -1.49
N SER A 55 -3.95 13.65 -1.59
CA SER A 55 -3.63 12.98 -2.86
C SER A 55 -4.67 13.31 -3.93
N ALA A 56 -4.25 13.36 -5.21
CA ALA A 56 -5.17 13.59 -6.33
C ALA A 56 -6.33 12.57 -6.37
N ARG A 57 -6.06 11.32 -5.97
CA ARG A 57 -7.08 10.27 -5.87
C ARG A 57 -8.13 10.60 -4.79
N THR A 58 -7.69 11.06 -3.62
CA THR A 58 -8.59 11.45 -2.52
C THR A 58 -9.47 12.62 -2.93
N LYS A 59 -8.90 13.65 -3.57
CA LYS A 59 -9.66 14.81 -4.08
C LYS A 59 -10.75 14.38 -5.06
N LYS A 60 -10.41 13.52 -6.04
CA LYS A 60 -11.38 12.98 -7.00
C LYS A 60 -12.47 12.15 -6.31
N GLY A 61 -12.10 11.34 -5.31
CA GLY A 61 -13.05 10.57 -4.51
C GLY A 61 -14.04 11.45 -3.76
N TYR A 62 -13.57 12.51 -3.10
CA TYR A 62 -14.43 13.43 -2.35
C TYR A 62 -15.38 14.19 -3.27
N ALA A 63 -14.88 14.71 -4.39
CA ALA A 63 -15.72 15.34 -5.41
C ALA A 63 -16.82 14.39 -5.92
N SER A 64 -16.50 13.11 -6.11
CA SER A 64 -17.48 12.09 -6.52
C SER A 64 -18.56 11.88 -5.45
N TYR A 65 -18.20 11.81 -4.18
CA TYR A 65 -19.16 11.68 -3.07
C TYR A 65 -20.10 12.88 -2.98
N VAL A 66 -19.56 14.09 -3.04
CA VAL A 66 -20.36 15.32 -2.97
C VAL A 66 -21.30 15.42 -4.17
N LYS A 67 -20.80 15.18 -5.39
CA LYS A 67 -21.61 15.19 -6.61
C LYS A 67 -22.78 14.19 -6.51
N SER A 68 -22.47 12.94 -6.15
CA SER A 68 -23.49 11.88 -6.04
C SER A 68 -24.52 12.19 -4.95
N GLY A 69 -24.09 12.84 -3.85
CA GLY A 69 -24.99 13.26 -2.77
C GLY A 69 -25.93 14.37 -3.22
N LYS A 70 -25.43 15.38 -3.94
CA LYS A 70 -26.27 16.47 -4.48
C LYS A 70 -27.29 15.97 -5.50
N GLU A 71 -26.88 15.08 -6.41
CA GLU A 71 -27.77 14.47 -7.39
C GLU A 71 -28.92 13.71 -6.72
N LEU A 72 -28.62 12.94 -5.67
CA LEU A 72 -29.64 12.20 -4.92
C LEU A 72 -30.63 13.12 -4.18
N LEU A 73 -30.14 14.22 -3.58
CA LEU A 73 -31.03 15.20 -2.93
C LEU A 73 -31.95 15.89 -3.94
N ALA A 74 -31.44 16.16 -5.15
CA ALA A 74 -32.25 16.73 -6.24
C ALA A 74 -33.33 15.74 -6.72
N GLU A 75 -33.01 14.44 -6.79
CA GLU A 75 -33.95 13.36 -7.10
C GLU A 75 -35.05 13.25 -6.05
N TRP A 76 -34.71 13.17 -4.76
CA TRP A 76 -35.70 13.16 -3.66
C TRP A 76 -36.62 14.38 -3.69
N SER A 77 -36.07 15.54 -4.05
CA SER A 77 -36.86 16.77 -4.15
C SER A 77 -37.76 16.81 -5.39
N ALA A 78 -37.46 16.05 -6.44
CA ALA A 78 -38.32 15.91 -7.60
C ALA A 78 -39.52 15.00 -7.28
N ASP A 79 -39.28 13.92 -6.52
CA ASP A 79 -40.33 13.00 -6.07
C ASP A 79 -41.28 13.67 -5.06
N ASP A 80 -40.77 14.54 -4.18
CA ASP A 80 -41.58 15.33 -3.24
C ASP A 80 -42.54 16.34 -3.92
N ASN A 81 -42.32 16.65 -5.20
CA ASN A 81 -43.15 17.58 -5.98
C ASN A 81 -44.31 16.88 -6.73
N ASP A 82 -44.54 15.57 -6.52
CA ASP A 82 -45.71 14.88 -7.07
C ASP A 82 -47.02 15.46 -6.49
N PRO A 83 -47.92 16.01 -7.32
CA PRO A 83 -49.21 16.55 -6.87
C PRO A 83 -50.19 15.49 -6.33
N ASN A 84 -49.90 14.19 -6.46
CA ASN A 84 -50.73 13.09 -5.94
C ASN A 84 -50.27 12.53 -4.59
N ALA A 85 -49.16 13.01 -4.01
CA ALA A 85 -48.70 12.57 -2.70
C ALA A 85 -49.59 13.15 -1.58
N SER A 86 -50.26 12.27 -0.82
CA SER A 86 -51.39 12.60 0.05
C SER A 86 -51.06 13.27 1.39
N ASP A 87 -49.81 13.63 1.67
CA ASP A 87 -49.45 14.33 2.92
C ASP A 87 -48.47 15.48 2.66
N ALA A 88 -48.98 16.71 2.75
CA ALA A 88 -48.17 17.93 2.62
C ALA A 88 -47.29 18.21 3.85
N SER A 89 -47.48 17.50 4.98
CA SER A 89 -46.73 17.72 6.22
C SER A 89 -45.32 17.12 6.24
N ASP A 90 -45.03 16.16 5.35
CA ASP A 90 -43.80 15.38 5.38
C ASP A 90 -42.74 15.86 4.37
N ARG A 91 -43.01 16.96 3.66
CA ARG A 91 -42.07 17.56 2.70
C ARG A 91 -40.92 18.24 3.42
N ILE A 92 -39.89 17.46 3.76
CA ILE A 92 -38.61 17.97 4.24
C ILE A 92 -37.96 18.64 3.03
N GLY A 93 -38.19 19.94 2.81
CA GLY A 93 -37.57 20.65 1.68
C GLY A 93 -36.04 20.65 1.78
N LEU A 94 -35.41 19.60 1.26
CA LEU A 94 -33.97 19.30 1.30
C LEU A 94 -33.27 19.68 -0.02
N ALA A 95 -34.02 20.15 -1.01
CA ALA A 95 -33.50 20.63 -2.28
C ALA A 95 -32.40 21.68 -2.04
N GLY A 96 -31.20 21.41 -2.55
CA GLY A 96 -30.07 22.34 -2.41
C GLY A 96 -29.55 22.51 -0.97
N ALA A 97 -29.92 21.65 -0.01
CA ALA A 97 -29.48 21.77 1.39
C ALA A 97 -27.95 21.71 1.56
N PHE A 98 -27.21 21.18 0.58
CA PHE A 98 -25.75 21.20 0.55
C PHE A 98 -25.15 22.44 -0.14
N ASP A 99 -25.95 23.21 -0.88
CA ASP A 99 -25.51 24.45 -1.55
C ASP A 99 -25.91 25.70 -0.75
N SER A 100 -27.05 25.64 -0.04
CA SER A 100 -27.50 26.68 0.88
C SER A 100 -27.53 26.14 2.30
N ILE A 101 -26.44 26.36 3.03
CA ILE A 101 -26.23 25.84 4.37
C ILE A 101 -27.29 26.39 5.34
N SER A 102 -28.01 25.51 6.03
CA SER A 102 -29.11 25.83 6.94
C SER A 102 -29.30 24.74 8.00
N GLU A 103 -30.29 24.90 8.88
CA GLU A 103 -30.67 23.89 9.88
C GLU A 103 -30.96 22.49 9.28
N LYS A 104 -31.33 22.44 7.99
CA LYS A 104 -31.69 21.20 7.29
C LYS A 104 -30.47 20.44 6.77
N THR A 105 -29.33 21.11 6.62
CA THR A 105 -28.10 20.53 6.03
C THR A 105 -27.62 19.28 6.76
N PRO A 106 -27.53 19.24 8.10
CA PRO A 106 -27.15 18.03 8.81
C PRO A 106 -28.16 16.88 8.64
N THR A 107 -29.46 17.18 8.61
CA THR A 107 -30.51 16.20 8.37
C THR A 107 -30.37 15.59 6.97
N ALA A 108 -30.14 16.41 5.95
CA ALA A 108 -29.90 15.96 4.59
C ALA A 108 -28.68 15.02 4.51
N LEU A 109 -27.60 15.36 5.22
CA LEU A 109 -26.40 14.54 5.29
C LEU A 109 -26.67 13.21 5.99
N ARG A 110 -27.41 13.23 7.10
CA ARG A 110 -27.80 12.01 7.84
C ARG A 110 -28.63 11.07 6.97
N LEU A 111 -29.62 11.60 6.25
CA LEU A 111 -30.46 10.82 5.33
C LEU A 111 -29.65 10.24 4.18
N LEU A 112 -28.71 11.00 3.61
CA LEU A 112 -27.80 10.50 2.58
C LEU A 112 -26.98 9.31 3.10
N VAL A 113 -26.40 9.42 4.30
CA VAL A 113 -25.63 8.32 4.89
C VAL A 113 -26.54 7.12 5.17
N ALA A 114 -27.75 7.34 5.71
CA ALA A 114 -28.71 6.26 5.97
C ALA A 114 -29.16 5.55 4.70
N TYR A 115 -29.44 6.29 3.63
CA TYR A 115 -29.76 5.69 2.34
C TYR A 115 -28.61 4.83 1.81
N LYS A 116 -27.36 5.33 1.88
CA LYS A 116 -26.21 4.56 1.39
C LYS A 116 -25.91 3.36 2.28
N CYS A 117 -25.90 3.51 3.59
CA CYS A 117 -25.47 2.47 4.51
C CYS A 117 -26.58 1.47 4.84
N ASP A 118 -27.76 1.95 5.22
CA ASP A 118 -28.85 1.08 5.68
C ASP A 118 -29.67 0.57 4.50
N HIS A 119 -30.09 1.45 3.57
CA HIS A 119 -30.95 1.04 2.45
C HIS A 119 -30.18 0.27 1.36
N LEU A 120 -28.99 0.76 0.95
CA LEU A 120 -28.16 0.08 -0.05
C LEU A 120 -27.16 -0.94 0.55
N GLY A 121 -27.16 -1.13 1.86
CA GLY A 121 -26.30 -2.11 2.55
C GLY A 121 -24.79 -1.83 2.43
N ARG A 122 -24.37 -0.56 2.35
CA ARG A 122 -22.94 -0.20 2.27
C ARG A 122 -22.31 -0.13 3.66
N GLY A 123 -21.09 -0.65 3.79
CA GLY A 123 -20.37 -0.67 5.07
C GLY A 123 -19.88 0.70 5.57
N PHE A 124 -19.34 0.73 6.80
CA PHE A 124 -18.94 1.96 7.49
C PHE A 124 -17.92 2.81 6.74
N SER A 125 -17.05 2.20 5.93
CA SER A 125 -16.11 2.94 5.06
C SER A 125 -16.80 3.92 4.10
N THR A 126 -18.06 3.65 3.71
CA THR A 126 -18.87 4.57 2.91
C THR A 126 -19.33 5.76 3.75
N ALA A 127 -19.80 5.54 4.98
CA ALA A 127 -20.17 6.60 5.91
C ALA A 127 -18.96 7.51 6.24
N GLU A 128 -17.79 6.91 6.49
CA GLU A 128 -16.53 7.66 6.73
C GLU A 128 -16.13 8.49 5.51
N GLY A 129 -16.22 7.91 4.31
CA GLY A 129 -15.97 8.60 3.05
C GLY A 129 -16.90 9.79 2.83
N LEU A 130 -18.21 9.61 3.03
CA LEU A 130 -19.22 10.67 2.92
C LEU A 130 -18.98 11.78 3.94
N ARG A 131 -18.85 11.44 5.24
CA ARG A 131 -18.55 12.42 6.30
C ARG A 131 -17.31 13.23 5.97
N SER A 132 -16.23 12.59 5.53
CA SER A 132 -14.96 13.26 5.24
C SER A 132 -15.03 14.14 3.99
N ALA A 133 -15.74 13.69 2.96
CA ALA A 133 -15.96 14.45 1.74
C ALA A 133 -16.81 15.70 1.99
N PHE A 134 -17.92 15.56 2.73
CA PHE A 134 -18.79 16.69 3.07
C PHE A 134 -18.15 17.65 4.07
N LYS A 135 -17.37 17.16 5.04
CA LYS A 135 -16.57 18.02 5.94
C LYS A 135 -15.68 18.97 5.13
N ASP A 136 -14.89 18.40 4.22
CA ASP A 136 -13.98 19.16 3.35
C ASP A 136 -14.72 20.10 2.41
N TYR A 137 -15.85 19.65 1.85
CA TYR A 137 -16.68 20.46 0.98
C TYR A 137 -17.25 21.69 1.72
N PHE A 138 -17.82 21.52 2.90
CA PHE A 138 -18.35 22.64 3.68
C PHE A 138 -17.23 23.59 4.14
N GLU A 139 -16.06 23.08 4.54
CA GLU A 139 -14.90 23.90 4.89
C GLU A 139 -14.42 24.76 3.73
N ARG A 140 -14.33 24.20 2.52
CA ARG A 140 -13.73 24.87 1.35
C ARG A 140 -14.69 25.75 0.58
N VAL A 141 -15.95 25.33 0.46
CA VAL A 141 -16.96 25.98 -0.40
C VAL A 141 -17.82 26.96 0.40
N HIS A 142 -18.16 26.61 1.64
CA HIS A 142 -19.04 27.41 2.49
C HIS A 142 -18.32 28.05 3.69
N ASN A 143 -17.00 27.88 3.80
CA ASN A 143 -16.20 28.37 4.91
C ASN A 143 -16.71 27.90 6.29
N CYS A 144 -17.36 26.73 6.33
CA CYS A 144 -17.85 26.10 7.55
C CYS A 144 -16.69 25.43 8.30
N GLN A 145 -16.01 26.21 9.14
CA GLN A 145 -14.84 25.77 9.89
C GLN A 145 -15.20 25.29 11.31
N GLY A 146 -14.29 24.54 11.94
CA GLY A 146 -14.40 24.13 13.34
C GLY A 146 -15.14 22.80 13.55
N ASP A 147 -15.16 22.38 14.82
CA ASP A 147 -15.61 21.04 15.24
C ASP A 147 -16.97 21.05 15.96
N MET A 148 -17.87 21.94 15.52
CA MET A 148 -19.18 22.15 16.13
C MET A 148 -20.23 22.54 15.09
N TRP A 149 -21.51 22.52 15.47
CA TRP A 149 -22.63 23.02 14.67
C TRP A 149 -23.66 23.64 15.62
N ARG A 150 -23.93 24.95 15.51
CA ARG A 150 -24.91 25.65 16.35
C ARG A 150 -25.47 26.88 15.65
N GLN A 151 -26.64 27.34 16.08
CA GLN A 151 -27.12 28.67 15.73
C GLN A 151 -26.46 29.70 16.65
N ASN A 152 -25.89 30.75 16.07
CA ASN A 152 -25.39 31.89 16.82
C ASN A 152 -26.57 32.75 17.27
N SER A 153 -26.74 32.92 18.58
CA SER A 153 -27.83 33.68 19.19
C SER A 153 -27.80 35.18 18.89
N TYR A 154 -26.64 35.72 18.51
CA TYR A 154 -26.44 37.15 18.24
C TYR A 154 -26.66 37.50 16.77
N THR A 155 -26.22 36.64 15.84
CA THR A 155 -26.39 36.88 14.39
C THR A 155 -27.63 36.18 13.81
N GLY A 156 -28.16 35.17 14.51
CA GLY A 156 -29.22 34.30 14.01
C GLY A 156 -28.74 33.28 12.97
N GLU A 157 -27.46 33.34 12.58
CA GLU A 157 -26.86 32.50 11.55
C GLU A 157 -26.34 31.18 12.12
N TRP A 158 -26.24 30.16 11.27
CA TRP A 158 -25.64 28.89 11.64
C TRP A 158 -24.12 28.94 11.53
N GLU A 159 -23.42 28.53 12.58
CA GLU A 159 -21.97 28.49 12.67
C GLU A 159 -21.45 27.07 12.84
N GLY A 160 -20.27 26.84 12.29
CA GLY A 160 -19.57 25.57 12.37
C GLY A 160 -19.80 24.68 11.14
N ASN A 161 -19.44 23.40 11.25
CA ASN A 161 -19.56 22.45 10.15
C ASN A 161 -20.69 21.43 10.40
N PRO A 162 -21.65 21.28 9.46
CA PRO A 162 -22.81 20.40 9.62
C PRO A 162 -22.51 18.95 10.00
N VAL A 163 -21.31 18.44 9.68
CA VAL A 163 -20.89 17.08 10.05
C VAL A 163 -20.71 16.87 11.56
N PHE A 164 -20.75 17.93 12.35
CA PHE A 164 -20.64 17.90 13.82
C PHE A 164 -21.96 18.11 14.54
N GLU A 165 -23.09 18.15 13.81
CA GLU A 165 -24.41 18.15 14.43
C GLU A 165 -24.59 16.90 15.32
N PRO A 166 -25.13 17.04 16.55
CA PRO A 166 -25.21 15.95 17.52
C PRO A 166 -25.93 14.69 17.02
N ALA A 167 -27.05 14.81 16.32
CA ALA A 167 -27.83 13.68 15.85
C ALA A 167 -27.13 12.93 14.70
N PHE A 168 -26.50 13.65 13.77
CA PHE A 168 -25.64 13.06 12.74
C PHE A 168 -24.44 12.35 13.37
N LYS A 169 -23.78 12.98 14.35
CA LYS A 169 -22.64 12.37 15.05
C LYS A 169 -23.05 11.10 15.79
N ALA A 170 -24.17 11.11 16.50
CA ALA A 170 -24.69 9.93 17.20
C ALA A 170 -24.97 8.77 16.23
N TYR A 171 -25.59 9.06 15.09
CA TYR A 171 -25.84 8.07 14.04
C TYR A 171 -24.55 7.55 13.38
N TYR A 172 -23.59 8.44 13.09
CA TYR A 172 -22.29 8.03 12.56
C TYR A 172 -21.54 7.07 13.52
N GLU A 173 -21.54 7.38 14.83
CA GLU A 173 -20.92 6.52 15.84
C GLU A 173 -21.66 5.19 16.02
N SER A 174 -22.99 5.14 15.81
CA SER A 174 -23.72 3.87 15.84
C SER A 174 -23.32 2.95 14.68
N LEU A 175 -23.15 3.49 13.46
CA LEU A 175 -22.63 2.75 12.31
C LEU A 175 -21.21 2.22 12.57
N LYS A 176 -20.34 3.04 13.16
CA LYS A 176 -18.99 2.64 13.54
C LYS A 176 -19.00 1.49 14.55
N ASN A 177 -19.83 1.60 15.58
CA ASN A 177 -19.95 0.57 16.60
C ASN A 177 -20.57 -0.73 16.06
N HIS A 178 -21.52 -0.62 15.15
CA HIS A 178 -22.06 -1.77 14.42
C HIS A 178 -20.95 -2.47 13.64
N ASP A 179 -20.22 -1.74 12.79
CA ASP A 179 -19.11 -2.26 11.98
C ASP A 179 -18.00 -2.88 12.84
N ASN A 180 -17.66 -2.27 13.98
CA ASN A 180 -16.69 -2.86 14.91
C ASN A 180 -17.18 -4.17 15.56
N ARG A 181 -18.49 -4.36 15.74
CA ARG A 181 -19.08 -5.56 16.37
C ARG A 181 -19.35 -6.66 15.37
N THR A 182 -19.77 -6.32 14.16
CA THR A 182 -20.14 -7.28 13.11
C THR A 182 -19.03 -7.49 12.09
N GLY A 183 -18.04 -6.60 12.07
CA GLY A 183 -16.90 -6.70 11.18
C GLY A 183 -16.11 -7.95 11.48
N VAL A 184 -15.94 -8.81 10.48
CA VAL A 184 -14.94 -9.86 10.52
C VAL A 184 -13.60 -9.15 10.62
N THR A 185 -12.84 -9.41 11.69
CA THR A 185 -11.50 -8.85 11.83
C THR A 185 -10.68 -9.28 10.62
N MET A 186 -10.44 -8.37 9.69
CA MET A 186 -9.50 -8.60 8.57
C MET A 186 -8.04 -8.67 9.04
N GLN A 187 -7.81 -8.78 10.36
CA GLN A 187 -6.47 -8.93 10.89
C GLN A 187 -6.01 -10.35 10.60
N ALA A 188 -5.02 -10.46 9.72
CA ALA A 188 -4.35 -11.72 9.47
C ALA A 188 -3.81 -12.27 10.81
N LEU A 189 -4.20 -13.50 11.15
CA LEU A 189 -3.63 -14.20 12.28
C LEU A 189 -2.15 -14.49 12.00
N PRO A 190 -1.25 -14.37 13.00
CA PRO A 190 0.13 -14.77 12.82
C PRO A 190 0.19 -16.26 12.51
N MET A 191 1.00 -16.62 11.50
CA MET A 191 1.39 -18.01 11.29
C MET A 191 2.24 -18.44 12.48
N LEU A 192 1.91 -19.58 13.08
CA LEU A 192 2.66 -20.20 14.19
C LEU A 192 3.49 -21.38 13.66
N PRO A 193 4.56 -21.80 14.36
CA PRO A 193 5.32 -22.99 13.99
C PRO A 193 4.43 -24.24 13.83
N ALA A 194 3.44 -24.40 14.72
CA ALA A 194 2.48 -25.51 14.63
C ALA A 194 1.69 -25.54 13.31
N ASP A 195 1.40 -24.39 12.71
CA ASP A 195 0.72 -24.32 11.42
C ASP A 195 1.65 -24.75 10.28
N LEU A 196 2.89 -24.26 10.32
CA LEU A 196 3.91 -24.65 9.34
C LEU A 196 4.17 -26.13 9.41
N ARG A 197 4.16 -26.73 10.61
CA ARG A 197 4.26 -28.18 10.76
C ARG A 197 3.15 -28.92 10.02
N ILE A 198 1.89 -28.52 10.18
CA ILE A 198 0.76 -29.11 9.45
C ILE A 198 0.97 -29.00 7.93
N ILE A 199 1.44 -27.84 7.46
CA ILE A 199 1.73 -27.62 6.04
C ILE A 199 2.90 -28.49 5.57
N MET A 200 3.98 -28.61 6.35
CA MET A 200 5.14 -29.45 6.01
C MET A 200 4.76 -30.92 5.96
N ASP A 201 3.99 -31.41 6.94
CA ASP A 201 3.50 -32.79 6.99
C ASP A 201 2.64 -33.11 5.75
N TYR A 202 1.77 -32.19 5.35
CA TYR A 202 1.03 -32.31 4.09
C TYR A 202 1.97 -32.37 2.89
N LEU A 203 2.95 -31.46 2.78
CA LEU A 203 3.89 -31.43 1.67
C LEU A 203 4.78 -32.69 1.60
N ASP A 204 5.06 -33.35 2.73
CA ASP A 204 5.77 -34.62 2.79
C ASP A 204 4.88 -35.86 2.60
N SER A 205 3.56 -35.67 2.53
CA SER A 205 2.61 -36.77 2.36
C SER A 205 2.60 -37.34 0.93
N LYS A 206 2.16 -38.59 0.82
CA LYS A 206 1.90 -39.23 -0.48
C LYS A 206 0.81 -38.51 -1.27
N GLU A 207 -0.13 -37.86 -0.58
CA GLU A 207 -1.21 -37.09 -1.21
C GLU A 207 -0.66 -35.88 -1.97
N ALA A 208 0.21 -35.09 -1.33
CA ALA A 208 0.85 -33.96 -1.99
C ALA A 208 1.77 -34.41 -3.14
N ALA A 209 2.50 -35.53 -2.96
CA ALA A 209 3.34 -36.08 -4.02
C ALA A 209 2.54 -36.49 -5.27
N ALA A 210 1.29 -36.91 -5.12
CA ALA A 210 0.43 -37.29 -6.25
C ALA A 210 -0.11 -36.07 -7.05
N HIS A 211 -0.28 -34.91 -6.39
CA HIS A 211 -0.97 -33.75 -6.98
C HIS A 211 -0.06 -32.55 -7.24
N LEU A 212 1.14 -32.53 -6.66
CA LEU A 212 2.02 -31.38 -6.69
C LEU A 212 3.42 -31.78 -7.14
N HIS A 213 3.93 -31.10 -8.16
CA HIS A 213 5.27 -31.36 -8.70
C HIS A 213 6.37 -31.14 -7.65
N ALA A 214 7.42 -31.97 -7.64
CA ALA A 214 8.50 -31.90 -6.66
C ALA A 214 9.16 -30.51 -6.56
N THR A 215 9.30 -29.81 -7.68
CA THR A 215 9.78 -28.42 -7.71
C THR A 215 8.89 -27.48 -6.89
N LYS A 216 7.56 -27.62 -6.96
CA LYS A 216 6.62 -26.80 -6.19
C LYS A 216 6.69 -27.10 -4.70
N HIS A 217 6.95 -28.36 -4.33
CA HIS A 217 7.18 -28.74 -2.93
C HIS A 217 8.38 -28.00 -2.36
N LEU A 218 9.55 -28.19 -2.97
CA LEU A 218 10.79 -27.58 -2.49
C LEU A 218 10.73 -26.06 -2.51
N TYR A 219 10.17 -25.49 -3.58
CA TYR A 219 9.93 -24.05 -3.70
C TYR A 219 9.11 -23.53 -2.52
N PHE A 220 7.97 -24.16 -2.23
CA PHE A 220 7.05 -23.66 -1.21
C PHE A 220 7.64 -23.81 0.19
N LYS A 221 8.30 -24.94 0.51
CA LYS A 221 8.95 -25.13 1.82
C LYS A 221 10.01 -24.06 2.09
N ALA A 222 10.89 -23.82 1.12
CA ALA A 222 11.90 -22.76 1.22
C ALA A 222 11.26 -21.39 1.34
N PHE A 223 10.24 -21.09 0.52
CA PHE A 223 9.56 -19.80 0.57
C PHE A 223 8.89 -19.55 1.93
N ALA A 224 8.11 -20.51 2.43
CA ALA A 224 7.34 -20.38 3.66
C ALA A 224 8.26 -20.20 4.88
N THR A 225 9.30 -21.03 4.99
CA THR A 225 10.28 -20.93 6.10
C THR A 225 11.14 -19.67 6.01
N THR A 226 11.52 -19.21 4.81
CA THR A 226 12.21 -17.92 4.64
C THR A 226 11.29 -16.74 4.99
N ALA A 227 10.01 -16.78 4.58
CA ALA A 227 9.04 -15.75 4.93
C ALA A 227 8.84 -15.66 6.45
N PHE A 228 8.68 -16.83 7.09
CA PHE A 228 8.52 -16.97 8.53
C PHE A 228 9.74 -16.45 9.30
N PHE A 229 10.94 -16.91 8.96
CA PHE A 229 12.17 -16.53 9.67
C PHE A 229 12.49 -15.03 9.53
N LEU A 230 12.29 -14.45 8.34
CA LEU A 230 12.64 -13.05 8.09
C LEU A 230 11.53 -12.05 8.50
N TRP A 231 10.34 -12.55 8.83
CA TRP A 231 9.14 -11.75 9.08
C TRP A 231 8.90 -10.77 7.91
N THR A 232 8.92 -11.31 6.69
CA THR A 232 8.81 -10.53 5.46
C THR A 232 7.47 -10.81 4.78
N ARG A 233 7.00 -9.83 4.00
CA ARG A 233 5.78 -10.01 3.20
C ARG A 233 6.10 -10.80 1.93
N ASN A 234 5.09 -11.47 1.37
CA ASN A 234 5.23 -12.23 0.12
C ASN A 234 5.77 -11.36 -1.03
N ASP A 235 5.32 -10.10 -1.14
CA ASP A 235 5.76 -9.16 -2.19
C ASP A 235 7.22 -8.72 -2.05
N GLU A 236 7.76 -8.75 -0.84
CA GLU A 236 9.17 -8.48 -0.58
C GLU A 236 10.02 -9.71 -0.95
N LEU A 237 9.56 -10.92 -0.58
CA LEU A 237 10.30 -12.16 -0.76
C LEU A 237 10.36 -12.65 -2.21
N ILE A 238 9.29 -12.47 -3.00
CA ILE A 238 9.30 -12.81 -4.44
C ILE A 238 10.36 -12.03 -5.23
N ASN A 239 10.85 -10.91 -4.69
CA ASN A 239 11.88 -10.07 -5.29
C ASN A 239 13.29 -10.36 -4.76
N LEU A 240 13.46 -11.38 -3.89
CA LEU A 240 14.77 -11.80 -3.40
C LEU A 240 15.61 -12.37 -4.55
N GLN A 241 16.87 -11.95 -4.62
CA GLN A 241 17.83 -12.32 -5.67
C GLN A 241 19.09 -12.86 -5.01
N MET A 242 19.89 -13.62 -5.74
CA MET A 242 21.10 -14.25 -5.20
C MET A 242 22.11 -13.25 -4.65
N LYS A 243 22.24 -12.05 -5.22
CA LYS A 243 23.10 -10.98 -4.66
C LYS A 243 22.74 -10.57 -3.22
N HIS A 244 21.53 -10.91 -2.77
CA HIS A 244 21.06 -10.64 -1.42
C HIS A 244 21.27 -11.82 -0.47
N VAL A 245 21.75 -12.97 -0.95
CA VAL A 245 21.93 -14.20 -0.17
C VAL A 245 23.40 -14.62 -0.24
N GLN A 246 24.06 -14.63 0.91
CA GLN A 246 25.44 -15.09 1.04
C GLN A 246 25.49 -16.28 2.00
N HIS A 247 26.10 -17.37 1.57
CA HIS A 247 26.45 -18.48 2.47
C HIS A 247 27.77 -18.17 3.17
N SER A 248 27.83 -18.40 4.48
CA SER A 248 29.01 -18.12 5.29
C SER A 248 29.08 -19.08 6.48
N VAL A 249 30.22 -19.07 7.17
CA VAL A 249 30.45 -19.83 8.41
C VAL A 249 30.79 -18.83 9.52
N SER A 250 30.28 -19.06 10.73
CA SER A 250 30.57 -18.25 11.91
C SER A 250 32.00 -18.51 12.42
N GLU A 251 32.45 -17.70 13.37
CA GLU A 251 33.72 -17.93 14.07
C GLU A 251 33.75 -19.26 14.83
N THR A 252 32.57 -19.76 15.24
CA THR A 252 32.39 -21.06 15.91
C THR A 252 32.29 -22.24 14.94
N GLY A 253 32.39 -22.01 13.63
CA GLY A 253 32.28 -23.06 12.61
C GLY A 253 30.85 -23.40 12.18
N GLU A 254 29.85 -22.66 12.64
CA GLU A 254 28.45 -22.91 12.32
C GLU A 254 28.08 -22.25 10.98
N PRO A 255 27.52 -23.00 10.01
CA PRO A 255 27.12 -22.41 8.74
C PRO A 255 25.86 -21.54 8.92
N PHE A 256 25.72 -20.50 8.12
CA PHE A 256 24.51 -19.67 8.07
C PHE A 256 24.33 -19.00 6.71
N PHE A 257 23.11 -18.58 6.41
CA PHE A 257 22.87 -17.61 5.33
C PHE A 257 22.82 -16.19 5.90
N LYS A 258 23.59 -15.29 5.31
CA LYS A 258 23.36 -13.85 5.43
C LYS A 258 22.39 -13.40 4.35
N ILE A 259 21.19 -12.99 4.74
CA ILE A 259 20.15 -12.51 3.82
C ILE A 259 19.92 -11.02 4.03
N ARG A 260 20.10 -10.22 2.98
CA ARG A 260 19.87 -8.76 3.00
C ARG A 260 18.53 -8.41 2.37
N LEU A 261 17.56 -8.00 3.17
CA LEU A 261 16.28 -7.48 2.69
C LEU A 261 16.35 -5.98 2.43
N VAL A 262 16.32 -5.57 1.16
CA VAL A 262 16.40 -4.16 0.72
C VAL A 262 15.02 -3.53 0.46
N PHE A 263 13.99 -4.33 0.18
CA PHE A 263 12.70 -3.86 -0.33
C PHE A 263 11.59 -3.84 0.73
N ARG A 264 11.79 -3.18 1.88
CA ARG A 264 10.70 -3.09 2.88
C ARG A 264 9.70 -1.98 2.55
N LYS A 265 8.39 -2.30 2.54
CA LYS A 265 7.30 -1.31 2.34
C LYS A 265 7.37 -0.16 3.34
N THR A 266 7.89 -0.40 4.54
CA THR A 266 8.02 0.60 5.60
C THR A 266 9.33 1.40 5.54
N ASN A 267 10.29 1.01 4.68
CA ASN A 267 11.52 1.76 4.49
C ASN A 267 11.27 2.92 3.52
N LYS A 268 11.27 4.14 4.07
CA LYS A 268 11.26 5.37 3.27
C LYS A 268 12.55 5.53 2.45
N ASP A 269 13.63 4.84 2.83
CA ASP A 269 14.92 4.84 2.17
C ASP A 269 15.20 3.47 1.52
N LYS A 270 15.18 3.45 0.18
CA LYS A 270 15.41 2.24 -0.63
C LYS A 270 16.85 1.71 -0.55
N THR A 271 17.77 2.45 0.05
CA THR A 271 19.17 2.03 0.20
C THR A 271 19.43 1.30 1.53
N LYS A 272 18.53 1.47 2.51
CA LYS A 272 18.61 0.80 3.81
C LYS A 272 18.05 -0.61 3.71
N GLY A 273 18.96 -1.59 3.64
CA GLY A 273 18.63 -3.00 3.80
C GLY A 273 18.81 -3.45 5.25
N LYS A 274 18.10 -4.49 5.65
CA LYS A 274 18.33 -5.20 6.92
C LYS A 274 18.99 -6.55 6.64
N ASP A 275 20.09 -6.80 7.31
CA ASP A 275 20.78 -8.09 7.26
C ASP A 275 20.17 -9.04 8.30
N TYR A 276 19.96 -10.29 7.88
CA TYR A 276 19.50 -11.39 8.71
C TYR A 276 20.51 -12.53 8.62
N PHE A 277 20.75 -13.19 9.75
CA PHE A 277 21.66 -14.32 9.87
C PHE A 277 20.80 -15.55 10.17
N VAL A 278 20.80 -16.50 9.24
CA VAL A 278 19.91 -17.67 9.26
C VAL A 278 20.76 -18.92 9.49
N PRO A 279 20.89 -19.39 10.74
CA PRO A 279 21.57 -20.66 11.05
C PRO A 279 20.63 -21.87 10.80
N PRO A 280 21.18 -23.10 10.76
CA PRO A 280 20.41 -24.34 10.86
C PRO A 280 19.55 -24.40 12.12
N ASP A 281 18.31 -24.86 11.98
CA ASP A 281 17.42 -25.16 13.11
C ASP A 281 16.89 -26.60 13.02
N LEU A 282 17.78 -27.56 13.21
CA LEU A 282 17.46 -28.98 13.07
C LEU A 282 16.45 -29.49 14.11
N ALA A 283 16.29 -28.77 15.22
CA ALA A 283 15.33 -29.10 16.27
C ALA A 283 13.89 -28.76 15.87
N ASN A 284 13.71 -27.77 15.00
CA ASN A 284 12.40 -27.30 14.53
C ASN A 284 12.34 -27.34 12.99
N PRO A 285 12.30 -28.55 12.39
CA PRO A 285 12.39 -28.73 10.93
C PRO A 285 11.27 -28.02 10.15
N GLU A 286 10.13 -27.74 10.79
CA GLU A 286 9.01 -27.00 10.20
C GLU A 286 9.32 -25.52 9.93
N ILE A 287 10.28 -24.94 10.65
CA ILE A 287 10.69 -23.54 10.53
C ILE A 287 12.18 -23.39 10.16
N ASP A 288 12.89 -24.50 9.90
CA ASP A 288 14.30 -24.53 9.51
C ASP A 288 14.54 -23.93 8.11
N CYS A 289 14.59 -22.61 8.06
CA CYS A 289 14.84 -21.84 6.86
C CYS A 289 16.15 -22.22 6.18
N TYR A 290 17.22 -22.46 6.96
CA TYR A 290 18.53 -22.78 6.39
C TYR A 290 18.50 -24.09 5.60
N SER A 291 17.95 -25.17 6.18
CA SER A 291 17.92 -26.46 5.48
C SER A 291 17.00 -26.45 4.25
N HIS A 292 15.81 -25.85 4.36
CA HIS A 292 14.88 -25.80 3.23
C HIS A 292 15.40 -24.89 2.11
N LEU A 293 15.95 -23.72 2.44
CA LEU A 293 16.55 -22.83 1.46
C LEU A 293 17.77 -23.47 0.78
N SER A 294 18.63 -24.16 1.54
CA SER A 294 19.79 -24.88 0.97
C SER A 294 19.36 -25.94 -0.05
N ARG A 295 18.37 -26.77 0.29
CA ARG A 295 17.83 -27.79 -0.63
C ARG A 295 17.22 -27.16 -1.88
N TRP A 296 16.51 -26.05 -1.70
CA TRP A 296 15.92 -25.32 -2.81
C TRP A 296 16.97 -24.70 -3.73
N LEU A 297 18.00 -24.02 -3.19
CA LEU A 297 19.07 -23.42 -3.99
C LEU A 297 19.86 -24.48 -4.78
N ASN A 298 20.14 -25.63 -4.16
CA ASN A 298 20.76 -26.76 -4.86
C ASN A 298 19.87 -27.27 -6.01
N SER A 299 18.57 -27.45 -5.76
CA SER A 299 17.61 -27.85 -6.80
C SER A 299 17.51 -26.81 -7.91
N LEU A 300 17.48 -25.52 -7.56
CA LEU A 300 17.39 -24.40 -8.48
C LEU A 300 18.62 -24.35 -9.40
N GLN A 301 19.81 -24.58 -8.86
CA GLN A 301 21.05 -24.65 -9.64
C GLN A 301 21.03 -25.84 -10.63
N VAL A 302 20.55 -27.01 -10.19
CA VAL A 302 20.40 -28.18 -11.06
C VAL A 302 19.39 -27.90 -12.19
N LEU A 303 18.23 -27.31 -11.85
CA LEU A 303 17.19 -26.96 -12.82
C LEU A 303 17.62 -25.87 -13.80
N ALA A 304 18.48 -24.94 -13.36
CA ALA A 304 19.05 -23.90 -14.22
C ALA A 304 20.11 -24.45 -15.19
N GLY A 305 20.71 -25.61 -14.89
CA GLY A 305 21.81 -26.18 -15.66
C GLY A 305 23.10 -25.35 -15.61
N ARG A 306 23.19 -24.39 -14.68
CA ARG A 306 24.33 -23.47 -14.52
C ARG A 306 24.43 -22.98 -13.07
N PRO A 307 25.60 -22.50 -12.62
CA PRO A 307 25.71 -21.75 -11.38
C PRO A 307 24.73 -20.57 -11.34
N LEU A 308 24.19 -20.32 -10.14
CA LEU A 308 23.33 -19.16 -9.91
C LEU A 308 24.17 -17.89 -9.88
N THR A 309 23.66 -16.83 -10.49
CA THR A 309 24.30 -15.51 -10.61
C THR A 309 23.54 -14.50 -9.77
N ASP A 310 24.19 -13.39 -9.42
CA ASP A 310 23.65 -12.30 -8.59
C ASP A 310 22.24 -11.81 -8.97
N ASN A 311 21.91 -11.84 -10.26
CA ASN A 311 20.62 -11.35 -10.79
C ASN A 311 19.52 -12.41 -10.81
N ASP A 312 19.85 -13.68 -10.55
CA ASP A 312 18.85 -14.73 -10.47
C ASP A 312 17.96 -14.51 -9.25
N TYR A 313 16.65 -14.65 -9.48
CA TYR A 313 15.69 -14.68 -8.39
C TYR A 313 15.87 -15.96 -7.58
N VAL A 314 15.89 -15.83 -6.26
CA VAL A 314 15.84 -16.98 -5.35
C VAL A 314 14.53 -17.74 -5.55
N PHE A 315 13.45 -17.01 -5.81
CA PHE A 315 12.11 -17.57 -6.04
C PHE A 315 11.58 -17.13 -7.42
N PRO A 316 12.08 -17.74 -8.52
CA PRO A 316 11.66 -17.40 -9.88
C PRO A 316 10.20 -17.83 -10.15
N ALA A 317 9.58 -17.19 -11.13
CA ALA A 317 8.21 -17.48 -11.55
C ALA A 317 8.02 -18.95 -11.90
N ILE A 318 7.02 -19.58 -11.28
CA ILE A 318 6.67 -20.98 -11.54
C ILE A 318 5.43 -21.07 -12.42
N ALA A 319 5.50 -21.87 -13.49
CA ALA A 319 4.36 -22.19 -14.34
C ALA A 319 3.42 -23.19 -13.65
N SER A 320 2.19 -23.31 -14.15
CA SER A 320 1.24 -24.34 -13.67
C SER A 320 1.81 -25.76 -13.79
N THR A 321 2.63 -26.01 -14.81
CA THR A 321 3.35 -27.28 -15.05
C THR A 321 4.49 -27.55 -14.07
N GLY A 322 4.88 -26.59 -13.22
CA GLY A 322 6.03 -26.70 -12.32
C GLY A 322 7.36 -26.26 -12.93
N GLN A 323 7.38 -25.89 -14.22
CA GLN A 323 8.56 -25.33 -14.87
C GLN A 323 8.87 -23.91 -14.37
N LEU A 324 10.15 -23.63 -14.15
CA LEU A 324 10.63 -22.32 -13.71
C LEU A 324 10.89 -21.40 -14.90
N LYS A 325 10.51 -20.13 -14.74
CA LYS A 325 10.82 -19.04 -15.66
C LYS A 325 11.95 -18.21 -15.06
N PHE A 326 13.18 -18.61 -15.36
CA PHE A 326 14.38 -17.92 -14.91
C PHE A 326 14.40 -16.45 -15.36
N GLY A 327 15.00 -15.58 -14.55
CA GLY A 327 15.06 -14.13 -14.80
C GLY A 327 13.76 -13.36 -14.54
N LYS A 328 12.67 -14.02 -14.14
CA LYS A 328 11.40 -13.37 -13.78
C LYS A 328 10.99 -13.70 -12.36
N ALA A 329 10.64 -12.68 -11.57
CA ALA A 329 10.03 -12.86 -10.25
C ALA A 329 8.65 -13.53 -10.37
N THR A 330 8.30 -14.37 -9.40
CA THR A 330 6.92 -14.84 -9.24
C THR A 330 5.98 -13.65 -9.04
N SER A 331 4.87 -13.62 -9.78
CA SER A 331 3.82 -12.62 -9.56
C SER A 331 3.11 -12.88 -8.24
N ARG A 332 2.68 -11.82 -7.54
CA ARG A 332 1.89 -11.93 -6.30
C ARG A 332 0.72 -12.91 -6.42
N SER A 333 -0.13 -12.74 -7.44
CA SER A 333 -1.29 -13.62 -7.68
C SER A 333 -0.88 -15.08 -7.93
N GLY A 334 0.21 -15.29 -8.66
CA GLY A 334 0.76 -16.62 -8.91
C GLY A 334 1.23 -17.33 -7.64
N PHE A 335 1.85 -16.60 -6.70
CA PHE A 335 2.19 -17.15 -5.40
C PHE A 335 0.96 -17.37 -4.51
N GLU A 336 0.05 -16.40 -4.45
CA GLU A 336 -1.20 -16.50 -3.67
C GLU A 336 -2.00 -17.73 -4.11
N SER A 337 -2.10 -18.00 -5.42
CA SER A 337 -2.77 -19.22 -5.92
C SER A 337 -2.11 -20.52 -5.46
N LEU A 338 -0.78 -20.55 -5.37
CA LEU A 338 -0.03 -21.71 -4.85
C LEU A 338 -0.25 -21.86 -3.34
N LEU A 339 -0.22 -20.75 -2.60
CA LEU A 339 -0.46 -20.70 -1.17
C LEU A 339 -1.87 -21.19 -0.82
N ASP A 340 -2.90 -20.65 -1.48
CA ASP A 340 -4.29 -20.99 -1.22
C ASP A 340 -4.54 -22.49 -1.42
N MET A 341 -4.03 -23.06 -2.51
CA MET A 341 -4.14 -24.50 -2.79
C MET A 341 -3.48 -25.37 -1.70
N ILE A 342 -2.30 -24.97 -1.20
CA ILE A 342 -1.60 -25.72 -0.15
C ILE A 342 -2.31 -25.55 1.20
N VAL A 343 -2.77 -24.35 1.51
CA VAL A 343 -3.52 -24.05 2.75
C VAL A 343 -4.83 -24.84 2.80
N GLU A 344 -5.57 -24.86 1.69
CA GLU A 344 -6.82 -25.62 1.57
C GLU A 344 -6.59 -27.12 1.78
N ARG A 345 -5.62 -27.70 1.06
CA ARG A 345 -5.35 -29.15 1.09
C ARG A 345 -4.68 -29.63 2.38
N SER A 346 -3.80 -28.82 2.97
CA SER A 346 -3.20 -29.13 4.28
C SER A 346 -4.22 -29.08 5.42
N GLY A 347 -5.33 -28.36 5.24
CA GLY A 347 -6.35 -28.22 6.27
C GLY A 347 -5.87 -27.41 7.48
N VAL A 348 -4.80 -26.63 7.35
CA VAL A 348 -4.17 -25.87 8.44
C VAL A 348 -5.13 -24.92 9.17
N LEU A 349 -6.18 -24.46 8.48
CA LEU A 349 -7.19 -23.57 9.06
C LEU A 349 -8.28 -24.29 9.85
N ARG A 350 -8.41 -25.63 9.75
CA ARG A 350 -9.50 -26.39 10.42
C ARG A 350 -9.46 -26.31 11.96
N GLY A 351 -8.34 -25.93 12.54
CA GLY A 351 -8.16 -25.74 13.98
C GLY A 351 -7.97 -24.28 14.43
N ARG A 352 -8.20 -23.30 13.56
CA ARG A 352 -7.91 -21.86 13.78
C ARG A 352 -9.15 -20.97 13.68
N ASN A 353 -10.21 -21.34 14.38
CA ASN A 353 -11.39 -20.48 14.53
C ASN A 353 -11.25 -19.56 15.74
#